data_AF-R4UMG5-F1
#
_entry.id   AF-R4UMG5-F1
#
_cell.length_a   1.000
_cell.length_b   1.000
_cell.length_c   1.000
_cell.angle_alpha   90.00
_cell.angle_beta   90.00
_cell.angle_gamma   90.00
#
_symmetry.space_group_name_H-M   'P 1'
#
loop_
_entity.id
_entity.type
_entity.pdbx_description
1 polymer ?
#
loop_
_entity_poly.entity_id
_entity_poly.type
_entity_poly.pdbx_seq_one_letter_code
_entity_poly.pdbx_strand_id
1 'polypeptide(L)'
;MGIILPMLFCFAYLVLTADHENLEKHCSSSNSTRVCSEYLACTSDKCNYCSEDSDCHLHFFCHESETYDGNKICEFEPFIHKWGVRLALSMVVVFITGILVSGAGIGGGGLFVPIMILLLEFPTNHAIPSSKAMIFGGSVAGTLFNIRKKHHFYSRPLINYNVAAIIEPTSWLGTIVGVIFNEILPSWLLYGVQFFLLSFTAWRTFKKAFESTRKDEKSSESSESQYDGPAYSKLLFLVLFVSYLLFLFLTFARGGRRTKSIVGADFCSAWYWVLTFGPFPVYVGLTFIVIHIAKDYPV
;
A
#
# COMPACT_ATOMS: atom_id res chain seq x y z
N MET A 1 -23.64 0.52 18.95
CA MET A 1 -23.73 -0.65 18.04
C MET A 1 -22.56 -0.73 17.03
N GLY A 2 -21.94 0.39 16.61
CA GLY A 2 -20.87 0.39 15.59
C GLY A 2 -19.50 -0.20 15.97
N ILE A 3 -19.17 -0.35 17.26
CA ILE A 3 -17.87 -0.89 17.71
C ILE A 3 -17.93 -2.42 17.93
N ILE A 4 -19.12 -2.97 18.14
CA ILE A 4 -19.32 -4.37 18.53
C ILE A 4 -19.08 -5.31 17.33
N LEU A 5 -19.48 -4.90 16.13
CA LEU A 5 -19.29 -5.67 14.91
C LEU A 5 -17.80 -5.85 14.55
N PRO A 6 -16.96 -4.78 14.48
CA PRO A 6 -15.53 -4.94 14.24
C PRO A 6 -14.79 -5.65 15.39
N MET A 7 -15.26 -5.53 16.65
CA MET A 7 -14.75 -6.34 17.75
C MET A 7 -15.06 -7.84 17.57
N LEU A 8 -16.28 -8.20 17.17
CA LEU A 8 -16.65 -9.59 16.85
C LEU A 8 -15.86 -10.13 15.65
N PHE A 9 -15.58 -9.29 14.65
CA PHE A 9 -14.73 -9.66 13.53
C PHE A 9 -13.25 -9.81 13.94
N CYS A 10 -12.70 -8.93 14.78
CA CYS A 10 -11.34 -9.10 15.35
C CYS A 10 -11.29 -10.33 16.26
N PHE A 11 -12.35 -10.65 17.01
CA PHE A 11 -12.40 -11.82 17.87
C PHE A 11 -12.48 -13.10 17.05
N ALA A 12 -13.33 -13.16 16.03
CA ALA A 12 -13.37 -14.28 15.08
C ALA A 12 -12.04 -14.40 14.32
N TYR A 13 -11.43 -13.29 13.91
CA TYR A 13 -10.15 -13.27 13.22
C TYR A 13 -8.96 -13.63 14.13
N LEU A 14 -8.92 -13.19 15.38
CA LEU A 14 -7.93 -13.63 16.37
C LEU A 14 -8.13 -15.10 16.73
N VAL A 15 -9.37 -15.59 16.80
CA VAL A 15 -9.62 -17.03 17.00
C VAL A 15 -9.20 -17.85 15.76
N LEU A 16 -9.31 -17.28 14.55
CA LEU A 16 -8.93 -17.93 13.29
C LEU A 16 -7.44 -17.75 12.92
N THR A 17 -6.77 -16.71 13.40
CA THR A 17 -5.39 -16.32 13.06
C THR A 17 -4.52 -16.09 14.28
N ALA A 18 -4.95 -16.57 15.45
CA ALA A 18 -4.02 -16.94 16.50
C ALA A 18 -3.11 -17.99 15.88
N ASP A 19 -1.99 -17.52 15.32
CA ASP A 19 -0.76 -18.25 15.31
C ASP A 19 -0.49 -18.54 16.80
N HIS A 20 -1.11 -19.60 17.31
CA HIS A 20 -0.38 -20.43 18.26
C HIS A 20 0.99 -20.58 17.61
N GLU A 21 2.05 -20.12 18.28
CA GLU A 21 3.40 -20.53 17.93
C GLU A 21 3.32 -22.02 17.65
N ASN A 22 3.40 -22.38 16.38
CA ASN A 22 3.16 -23.75 15.91
C ASN A 22 4.39 -24.60 16.23
N LEU A 23 5.05 -24.29 17.35
CA LEU A 23 6.23 -24.94 17.86
C LEU A 23 5.90 -26.43 18.04
N GLU A 24 6.83 -27.28 17.61
CA GLU A 24 6.70 -28.73 17.65
C GLU A 24 5.58 -29.35 16.80
N LYS A 25 4.84 -28.56 15.99
CA LYS A 25 3.90 -29.13 15.03
C LYS A 25 4.64 -29.93 13.96
N HIS A 26 4.05 -31.05 13.58
CA HIS A 26 4.62 -31.95 12.59
C HIS A 26 4.59 -31.28 11.21
N CYS A 27 5.77 -31.07 10.63
CA CYS A 27 5.93 -30.44 9.32
C CYS A 27 6.64 -31.40 8.36
N SER A 28 6.50 -31.14 7.07
CA SER A 28 7.23 -31.81 6.00
C SER A 28 7.76 -30.74 5.05
N SER A 29 8.85 -31.01 4.30
CA SER A 29 9.51 -29.96 3.51
C SER A 29 8.61 -29.28 2.47
N SER A 30 7.54 -29.95 2.01
CA SER A 30 6.57 -29.35 1.07
C SER A 30 5.47 -28.51 1.73
N ASN A 31 5.22 -28.70 3.04
CA ASN A 31 4.13 -28.05 3.79
C ASN A 31 4.64 -27.12 4.90
N SER A 32 5.95 -26.96 5.03
CA SER A 32 6.61 -26.13 6.05
C SER A 32 6.03 -24.71 6.12
N THR A 33 5.82 -24.03 4.99
CA THR A 33 5.23 -22.67 4.92
C THR A 33 3.77 -22.59 5.36
N ARG A 34 3.02 -23.70 5.36
CA ARG A 34 1.60 -23.73 5.76
C ARG A 34 1.40 -24.15 7.20
N VAL A 35 2.35 -24.91 7.76
CA VAL A 35 2.22 -25.54 9.08
C VAL A 35 3.05 -24.78 10.12
N CYS A 36 4.26 -24.36 9.77
CA CYS A 36 5.11 -23.56 10.63
C CYS A 36 4.81 -22.07 10.44
N SER A 37 5.01 -21.29 11.50
CA SER A 37 4.98 -19.82 11.40
C SER A 37 6.13 -19.33 10.50
N GLU A 38 6.00 -18.15 9.90
CA GLU A 38 7.02 -17.55 9.02
C GLU A 38 8.39 -17.35 9.71
N TYR A 39 8.41 -17.31 11.04
CA TYR A 39 9.61 -17.15 11.87
C TYR A 39 10.30 -18.47 12.25
N LEU A 40 9.66 -19.63 11.99
CA LEU A 40 10.13 -20.96 12.38
C LEU A 40 10.54 -21.77 11.14
N ALA A 41 11.56 -22.61 11.30
CA ALA A 41 11.98 -23.56 10.28
C ALA A 41 11.41 -24.95 10.54
N CYS A 42 11.36 -25.79 9.50
CA CYS A 42 10.97 -27.18 9.62
C CYS A 42 12.21 -28.06 9.76
N THR A 43 12.56 -28.42 11.00
CA THR A 43 13.78 -29.17 11.32
C THR A 43 13.40 -30.47 12.03
N SER A 44 13.86 -31.61 11.52
CA SER A 44 13.51 -32.94 12.06
C SER A 44 12.00 -33.22 12.11
N ASP A 45 11.30 -32.90 11.02
CA ASP A 45 9.84 -33.03 10.86
C ASP A 45 8.99 -32.26 11.89
N LYS A 46 9.58 -31.29 12.60
CA LYS A 46 8.91 -30.41 13.55
C LYS A 46 9.25 -28.95 13.30
N CYS A 47 8.30 -28.06 13.59
CA CYS A 47 8.56 -26.62 13.55
C CYS A 47 9.45 -26.22 14.75
N ASN A 48 10.66 -25.75 14.47
CA ASN A 48 11.68 -25.37 15.44
C ASN A 48 12.40 -24.09 15.00
N TYR A 49 13.24 -23.55 15.89
CA TYR A 49 14.15 -22.43 15.58
C TYR A 49 15.18 -22.81 14.50
N CYS A 50 15.63 -21.82 13.72
CA CYS A 50 16.59 -22.05 12.65
C CYS A 50 18.02 -22.21 13.22
N SER A 51 18.83 -23.04 12.57
CA SER A 51 20.27 -23.17 12.90
C SER A 51 21.14 -22.56 11.81
N GLU A 52 20.74 -22.79 10.56
CA GLU A 52 21.40 -22.26 9.36
C GLU A 52 20.40 -21.48 8.48
N ASP A 53 20.93 -20.61 7.61
CA ASP A 53 20.13 -19.90 6.61
C ASP A 53 19.43 -20.84 5.62
N SER A 54 19.97 -22.04 5.42
CA SER A 54 19.43 -23.09 4.55
C SER A 54 18.13 -23.69 5.08
N ASP A 55 17.87 -23.57 6.39
CA ASP A 55 16.64 -24.05 7.04
C ASP A 55 15.44 -23.14 6.74
N CYS A 56 15.71 -21.88 6.42
CA CYS A 56 14.70 -20.86 6.20
C CYS A 56 14.17 -20.86 4.75
N HIS A 57 12.99 -20.28 4.57
CA HIS A 57 12.38 -20.12 3.26
C HIS A 57 13.16 -19.15 2.35
N LEU A 58 12.86 -19.18 1.05
CA LEU A 58 13.46 -18.25 0.09
C LEU A 58 13.27 -16.80 0.55
N HIS A 59 14.36 -16.03 0.57
CA HIS A 59 14.44 -14.63 1.06
C HIS A 59 14.41 -14.44 2.59
N PHE A 60 14.36 -15.52 3.36
CA PHE A 60 14.50 -15.48 4.81
C PHE A 60 15.89 -15.94 5.23
N PHE A 61 16.43 -15.31 6.27
CA PHE A 61 17.76 -15.59 6.81
C PHE A 61 17.68 -15.79 8.31
N CYS A 62 18.59 -16.56 8.88
CA CYS A 62 18.54 -16.97 10.27
C CYS A 62 19.24 -15.93 11.16
N HIS A 63 18.47 -15.19 11.97
CA HIS A 63 18.98 -14.13 12.85
C HIS A 63 18.55 -14.34 14.31
N GLU A 64 19.41 -13.96 15.25
CA GLU A 64 19.13 -14.03 16.68
C GLU A 64 18.18 -12.90 17.11
N SER A 65 17.06 -13.23 17.75
CA SER A 65 16.09 -12.22 18.17
C SER A 65 15.99 -12.12 19.69
N GLU A 66 16.22 -10.91 20.22
CA GLU A 66 15.97 -10.59 21.64
C GLU A 66 14.49 -10.72 22.01
N THR A 67 13.57 -10.69 21.04
CA THR A 67 12.13 -10.83 21.29
C THR A 67 11.74 -12.28 21.61
N TYR A 68 12.60 -13.25 21.26
CA TYR A 68 12.36 -14.70 21.42
C TYR A 68 13.40 -15.34 22.34
N ASP A 69 13.70 -14.73 23.49
CA ASP A 69 14.66 -15.25 24.48
C ASP A 69 16.06 -15.55 23.90
N GLY A 70 16.49 -14.80 22.88
CA GLY A 70 17.78 -15.02 22.21
C GLY A 70 17.80 -16.23 21.26
N ASN A 71 16.64 -16.79 20.92
CA ASN A 71 16.56 -17.84 19.91
C ASN A 71 16.71 -17.27 18.49
N LYS A 72 17.22 -18.11 17.59
CA LYS A 72 17.37 -17.78 16.18
C LYS A 72 16.08 -18.01 15.40
N ILE A 73 15.60 -16.98 14.71
CA ILE A 73 14.37 -17.00 13.92
C ILE A 73 14.67 -16.69 12.46
N CYS A 74 13.79 -17.13 11.57
CA CYS A 74 13.84 -16.76 10.16
C CYS A 74 13.27 -15.34 9.96
N GLU A 75 14.10 -14.40 9.51
CA GLU A 75 13.69 -13.02 9.23
C GLU A 75 13.80 -12.69 7.73
N PHE A 76 12.83 -11.94 7.21
CA PHE A 76 12.76 -11.57 5.80
C PHE A 76 13.70 -10.41 5.47
N GLU A 77 14.84 -10.69 4.83
CA GLU A 77 15.86 -9.67 4.49
C GLU A 77 16.40 -9.81 3.06
N PRO A 78 15.56 -9.67 2.02
CA PRO A 78 15.96 -9.95 0.64
C PRO A 78 17.03 -8.99 0.09
N PHE A 79 17.17 -7.78 0.66
CA PHE A 79 18.00 -6.72 0.08
C PHE A 79 19.41 -6.63 0.68
N ILE A 80 19.60 -7.13 1.91
CA ILE A 80 20.82 -6.94 2.69
C ILE A 80 21.80 -8.10 2.45
N HIS A 81 21.28 -9.32 2.32
CA HIS A 81 22.07 -10.54 2.15
C HIS A 81 22.20 -10.96 0.67
N LYS A 82 23.10 -11.91 0.40
CA LYS A 82 23.58 -12.36 -0.93
C LYS A 82 22.58 -12.17 -2.08
N TRP A 83 22.93 -11.31 -3.03
CA TRP A 83 22.13 -11.08 -4.23
C TRP A 83 22.31 -12.24 -5.22
N GLY A 84 21.33 -13.14 -5.28
CA GLY A 84 21.28 -14.15 -6.34
C GLY A 84 21.07 -13.52 -7.72
N VAL A 85 21.59 -14.16 -8.77
CA VAL A 85 21.46 -13.68 -10.17
C VAL A 85 19.99 -13.44 -10.54
N ARG A 86 19.09 -14.33 -10.11
CA ARG A 86 17.64 -14.20 -10.33
C ARG A 86 17.08 -12.94 -9.67
N LEU A 87 17.44 -12.67 -8.42
CA LEU A 87 16.98 -11.50 -7.69
C LEU A 87 17.49 -10.21 -8.34
N ALA A 88 18.78 -10.17 -8.72
CA ALA A 88 19.39 -9.05 -9.41
C ALA A 88 18.69 -8.74 -10.75
N LEU A 89 18.44 -9.77 -11.57
CA LEU A 89 17.70 -9.61 -12.83
C LEU A 89 16.26 -9.10 -12.59
N SER A 90 15.55 -9.67 -11.62
CA SER A 90 14.18 -9.24 -11.28
C SER A 90 14.14 -7.79 -10.81
N MET A 91 15.12 -7.32 -10.04
CA MET A 91 15.20 -5.91 -9.62
C MET A 91 15.44 -4.97 -10.79
N VAL A 92 16.29 -5.35 -11.77
CA VAL A 92 16.46 -4.58 -13.00
C VAL A 92 15.14 -4.48 -13.79
N VAL A 93 14.39 -5.59 -13.89
CA VAL A 93 13.08 -5.59 -14.55
C VAL A 93 12.09 -4.68 -13.82
N VAL A 94 12.03 -4.73 -12.49
CA VAL A 94 11.19 -3.84 -11.68
C VAL A 94 11.56 -2.38 -11.93
N PHE A 95 12.86 -2.07 -11.98
CA PHE A 95 13.36 -0.72 -12.23
C PHE A 95 12.97 -0.21 -13.62
N ILE A 96 13.23 -0.98 -14.68
CA ILE A 96 12.84 -0.64 -16.06
C ILE A 96 11.31 -0.45 -16.15
N THR A 97 10.56 -1.36 -15.54
CA THR A 97 9.09 -1.25 -15.50
C THR A 97 8.66 0.03 -14.78
N GLY A 98 9.31 0.38 -13.67
CA GLY A 98 9.07 1.64 -12.96
C GLY A 98 9.28 2.86 -13.83
N ILE A 99 10.32 2.88 -14.68
CA ILE A 99 10.58 3.96 -15.65
C ILE A 99 9.43 4.05 -16.66
N LEU A 100 9.06 2.92 -17.29
CA LEU A 100 8.02 2.89 -18.31
C LEU A 100 6.66 3.34 -17.75
N VAL A 101 6.31 2.87 -16.56
CA VAL A 101 5.02 3.19 -15.93
C VAL A 101 4.97 4.63 -15.43
N SER A 102 6.11 5.18 -15.00
CA SER A 102 6.23 6.61 -14.66
C SER A 102 6.10 7.48 -15.90
N GLY A 103 6.73 7.10 -17.01
CA GLY A 103 6.58 7.77 -18.31
C GLY A 103 5.14 7.73 -18.84
N ALA A 104 4.41 6.65 -18.57
CA ALA A 104 2.99 6.52 -18.91
C ALA A 104 2.04 7.32 -17.99
N GLY A 105 2.53 7.92 -16.90
CA GLY A 105 1.71 8.70 -15.96
C GLY A 105 0.76 7.86 -15.09
N ILE A 106 0.94 6.54 -15.02
CA ILE A 106 0.06 5.61 -14.27
C ILE A 106 0.44 5.54 -12.78
N GLY A 107 1.67 5.96 -12.41
CA GLY A 107 2.11 6.03 -11.01
C GLY A 107 2.51 4.70 -10.37
N GLY A 108 2.73 3.64 -11.16
CA GLY A 108 3.47 2.42 -10.75
C GLY A 108 2.72 1.43 -9.84
N GLY A 109 1.80 1.91 -9.02
CA GLY A 109 1.36 1.15 -7.85
C GLY A 109 0.56 -0.11 -8.09
N GLY A 110 -0.16 -0.17 -9.22
CA GLY A 110 -0.87 -1.38 -9.60
C GLY A 110 0.06 -2.54 -9.99
N LEU A 111 1.25 -2.24 -10.50
CA LEU A 111 2.12 -3.24 -11.13
C LEU A 111 3.24 -3.74 -10.22
N PHE A 112 3.70 -2.93 -9.26
CA PHE A 112 4.81 -3.36 -8.39
C PHE A 112 4.46 -4.58 -7.52
N VAL A 113 3.25 -4.64 -6.97
CA VAL A 113 2.81 -5.79 -6.15
C VAL A 113 2.83 -7.11 -6.94
N PRO A 114 2.14 -7.25 -8.09
CA PRO A 114 2.16 -8.50 -8.84
C PRO A 114 3.54 -8.85 -9.38
N ILE A 115 4.37 -7.86 -9.74
CA ILE A 115 5.74 -8.11 -10.17
C ILE A 115 6.59 -8.67 -9.02
N MET A 116 6.48 -8.10 -7.82
CA MET A 116 7.19 -8.63 -6.64
C MET A 116 6.75 -10.05 -6.28
N ILE A 117 5.47 -10.36 -6.39
CA ILE A 117 4.97 -11.71 -6.08
C ILE A 117 5.40 -12.71 -7.16
N LEU A 118 5.31 -12.36 -8.45
CA LEU A 118 5.54 -13.32 -9.55
C LEU A 118 7.02 -13.44 -9.95
N LEU A 119 7.77 -12.35 -9.95
CA LEU A 119 9.18 -12.36 -10.37
C LEU A 119 10.15 -12.48 -9.22
N LEU A 120 9.84 -11.85 -8.07
CA LEU A 120 10.70 -11.88 -6.89
C LEU A 120 10.25 -12.98 -5.90
N GLU A 121 9.11 -13.64 -6.13
CA GLU A 121 8.56 -14.67 -5.22
C GLU A 121 8.42 -14.18 -3.77
N PHE A 122 8.22 -12.88 -3.59
CA PHE A 122 8.06 -12.30 -2.26
C PHE A 122 6.70 -12.67 -1.68
N PRO A 123 6.64 -13.07 -0.39
CA PRO A 123 5.37 -13.24 0.30
C PRO A 123 4.60 -11.91 0.34
N THR A 124 3.27 -11.98 0.21
CA THR A 124 2.38 -10.79 0.17
C THR A 124 2.59 -9.83 1.31
N ASN A 125 2.79 -10.39 2.50
CA ASN A 125 2.90 -9.65 3.74
C ASN A 125 4.12 -8.71 3.72
N HIS A 126 5.11 -9.00 2.87
CA HIS A 126 6.30 -8.18 2.68
C HIS A 126 6.30 -7.45 1.33
N ALA A 127 5.71 -8.04 0.28
CA ALA A 127 5.60 -7.42 -1.04
C ALA A 127 4.72 -6.16 -1.03
N ILE A 128 3.56 -6.20 -0.35
CA ILE A 128 2.59 -5.09 -0.33
C ILE A 128 3.17 -3.85 0.40
N PRO A 129 3.77 -3.96 1.60
CA PRO A 129 4.42 -2.81 2.24
C PRO A 129 5.60 -2.27 1.43
N SER A 130 6.43 -3.16 0.87
CA SER A 130 7.60 -2.77 0.06
C SER A 130 7.18 -1.99 -1.19
N SER A 131 6.13 -2.42 -1.89
CA SER A 131 5.62 -1.69 -3.05
C SER A 131 5.10 -0.30 -2.68
N LYS A 132 4.48 -0.14 -1.51
CA LYS A 132 3.98 1.18 -1.05
C LYS A 132 5.13 2.17 -0.87
N ALA A 133 6.28 1.73 -0.35
CA ALA A 133 7.47 2.57 -0.25
C ALA A 133 7.98 3.01 -1.63
N MET A 134 8.00 2.10 -2.61
CA MET A 134 8.40 2.43 -4.00
C MET A 134 7.44 3.42 -4.66
N ILE A 135 6.13 3.23 -4.49
CA ILE A 135 5.10 4.14 -5.01
C ILE A 135 5.29 5.52 -4.40
N PHE A 136 5.46 5.60 -3.09
CA PHE A 136 5.68 6.86 -2.38
C PHE A 136 6.91 7.60 -2.91
N GLY A 137 8.05 6.92 -3.05
CA GLY A 137 9.27 7.51 -3.62
C GLY A 137 9.06 8.03 -5.05
N GLY A 138 8.37 7.25 -5.90
CA GLY A 138 8.01 7.66 -7.26
C GLY A 138 7.09 8.87 -7.30
N SER A 139 6.08 8.92 -6.43
CA SER A 139 5.18 10.06 -6.30
C SER A 139 5.92 11.33 -5.84
N VAL A 140 6.80 11.22 -4.84
CA VAL A 140 7.62 12.37 -4.37
C VAL A 140 8.50 12.90 -5.50
N ALA A 141 9.23 12.02 -6.21
CA ALA A 141 10.07 12.42 -7.33
C ALA A 141 9.25 13.08 -8.46
N GLY A 142 8.11 12.48 -8.82
CA GLY A 142 7.20 13.02 -9.83
C GLY A 142 6.63 14.39 -9.44
N THR A 143 6.23 14.58 -8.19
CA THR A 143 5.76 15.87 -7.69
C THR A 143 6.89 16.90 -7.71
N LEU A 144 8.09 16.58 -7.22
CA LEU A 144 9.24 17.50 -7.21
C LEU A 144 9.62 17.96 -8.63
N PHE A 145 9.55 17.06 -9.61
CA PHE A 145 9.85 17.41 -11.00
C PHE A 145 8.77 18.28 -11.66
N ASN A 146 7.50 18.06 -11.30
CA ASN A 146 6.36 18.73 -11.93
C ASN A 146 5.85 19.97 -11.19
N ILE A 147 6.18 20.16 -9.90
CA ILE A 147 5.66 21.27 -9.07
C ILE A 147 6.04 22.65 -9.63
N ARG A 148 7.20 22.77 -10.29
CA ARG A 148 7.67 24.01 -10.91
C ARG A 148 7.19 24.20 -12.35
N LYS A 149 6.51 23.20 -12.93
CA LYS A 149 6.03 23.27 -14.33
C LYS A 149 4.67 23.95 -14.40
N LYS A 150 4.46 24.71 -15.47
CA LYS A 150 3.19 25.35 -15.81
C LYS A 150 2.53 24.62 -16.98
N HIS A 151 1.22 24.73 -17.08
CA HIS A 151 0.47 24.21 -18.20
C HIS A 151 0.88 24.93 -19.49
N HIS A 152 0.94 24.20 -20.62
CA HIS A 152 1.43 24.76 -21.88
C HIS A 152 0.47 25.80 -22.47
N PHE A 153 -0.84 25.57 -22.34
CA PHE A 153 -1.90 26.41 -22.94
C PHE A 153 -2.63 27.35 -21.96
N TYR A 154 -2.39 27.23 -20.66
CA TYR A 154 -3.15 27.97 -19.64
C TYR A 154 -2.17 28.53 -18.60
N SER A 155 -2.43 29.71 -18.05
CA SER A 155 -1.62 30.36 -17.00
C SER A 155 -1.75 29.70 -15.60
N ARG A 156 -1.85 28.36 -15.55
CA ARG A 156 -2.05 27.56 -14.34
C ARG A 156 -0.90 26.55 -14.12
N PRO A 157 -0.66 26.08 -12.88
CA PRO A 157 0.31 25.02 -12.64
C PRO A 157 -0.05 23.74 -13.42
N LEU A 158 0.96 22.94 -13.75
CA LEU A 158 0.75 21.67 -14.45
C LEU A 158 -0.06 20.68 -13.62
N ILE A 159 0.13 20.70 -12.29
CA ILE A 159 -0.60 19.86 -11.34
C ILE A 159 -1.96 20.49 -11.05
N ASN A 160 -3.04 19.74 -11.30
CA ASN A 160 -4.37 20.14 -10.87
C ASN A 160 -4.57 19.79 -9.38
N TYR A 161 -4.33 20.79 -8.52
CA TYR A 161 -4.45 20.64 -7.07
C TYR A 161 -5.90 20.41 -6.59
N ASN A 162 -6.90 20.85 -7.35
CA ASN A 162 -8.32 20.66 -6.98
C ASN A 162 -8.71 19.18 -7.10
N VAL A 163 -8.30 18.53 -8.20
CA VAL A 163 -8.51 17.08 -8.38
C VAL A 163 -7.72 16.29 -7.33
N ALA A 164 -6.46 16.67 -7.07
CA ALA A 164 -5.65 16.04 -6.03
C ALA A 164 -6.32 16.13 -4.65
N ALA A 165 -6.85 17.31 -4.30
CA ALA A 165 -7.56 17.53 -3.05
C ALA A 165 -8.80 16.65 -2.90
N ILE A 166 -9.57 16.38 -3.96
CA ILE A 166 -10.75 15.50 -3.91
C ILE A 166 -10.34 14.02 -3.71
N ILE A 167 -9.24 13.60 -4.36
CA ILE A 167 -8.77 12.22 -4.31
C ILE A 167 -8.15 11.89 -2.95
N GLU A 168 -7.58 12.86 -2.26
CA GLU A 168 -6.88 12.64 -0.98
C GLU A 168 -7.76 12.05 0.15
N PRO A 169 -8.86 12.70 0.60
CA PRO A 169 -9.67 12.17 1.71
C PRO A 169 -10.44 10.89 1.32
N THR A 170 -10.80 10.74 0.03
CA THR A 170 -11.41 9.49 -0.46
C THR A 170 -10.41 8.33 -0.44
N SER A 171 -9.13 8.61 -0.67
CA SER A 171 -8.06 7.61 -0.56
C SER A 171 -7.81 7.17 0.89
N TRP A 172 -7.92 8.06 1.88
CA TRP A 172 -7.79 7.67 3.29
C TRP A 172 -8.91 6.72 3.73
N LEU A 173 -10.15 7.03 3.37
CA LEU A 173 -11.30 6.16 3.62
C LEU A 173 -11.10 4.78 2.96
N GLY A 174 -10.71 4.78 1.68
CA GLY A 174 -10.41 3.54 0.95
C GLY A 174 -9.26 2.74 1.56
N THR A 175 -8.25 3.41 2.11
CA THR A 175 -7.09 2.75 2.73
C THR A 175 -7.47 2.03 4.02
N ILE A 176 -8.30 2.63 4.89
CA ILE A 176 -8.76 1.98 6.12
C ILE A 176 -9.52 0.70 5.79
N VAL A 177 -10.49 0.80 4.88
CA VAL A 177 -11.29 -0.34 4.42
C VAL A 177 -10.41 -1.40 3.76
N GLY A 178 -9.48 -0.98 2.90
CA GLY A 178 -8.56 -1.87 2.19
C GLY A 178 -7.61 -2.63 3.11
N VAL A 179 -7.06 -1.98 4.15
CA VAL A 179 -6.20 -2.64 5.15
C VAL A 179 -7.00 -3.68 5.92
N ILE A 180 -8.23 -3.38 6.32
CA ILE A 180 -9.09 -4.35 7.00
C ILE A 180 -9.38 -5.55 6.11
N PHE A 181 -9.70 -5.34 4.82
CA PHE A 181 -9.89 -6.44 3.87
C PHE A 181 -8.60 -7.23 3.62
N ASN A 182 -7.44 -6.58 3.61
CA ASN A 182 -6.17 -7.26 3.42
C ASN A 182 -5.85 -8.23 4.55
N GLU A 183 -6.25 -7.91 5.79
CA GLU A 183 -6.10 -8.80 6.93
C GLU A 183 -7.14 -9.93 6.90
N ILE A 184 -8.42 -9.62 6.60
CA ILE A 184 -9.52 -10.59 6.71
C ILE A 184 -9.58 -11.58 5.54
N LEU A 185 -9.26 -11.14 4.32
CA LEU A 185 -9.44 -11.96 3.12
C LEU A 185 -8.25 -12.88 2.90
N PRO A 186 -8.48 -14.13 2.42
CA PRO A 186 -7.40 -15.03 2.09
C PRO A 186 -6.60 -14.52 0.89
N SER A 187 -5.29 -14.81 0.84
CA SER A 187 -4.36 -14.28 -0.17
C SER A 187 -4.78 -14.56 -1.61
N TRP A 188 -5.36 -15.73 -1.90
CA TRP A 188 -5.84 -16.08 -3.24
C TRP A 188 -6.96 -15.15 -3.74
N LEU A 189 -7.84 -14.72 -2.83
CA LEU A 189 -8.93 -13.81 -3.16
C LEU A 189 -8.39 -12.40 -3.40
N LEU A 190 -7.42 -11.95 -2.59
CA LEU A 190 -6.72 -10.69 -2.80
C LEU A 190 -6.05 -10.65 -4.18
N TYR A 191 -5.40 -11.74 -4.60
CA TYR A 191 -4.82 -11.84 -5.94
C TYR A 191 -5.87 -11.78 -7.04
N GLY A 192 -6.97 -12.53 -6.89
CA GLY A 192 -8.07 -12.54 -7.87
C GLY A 192 -8.67 -11.15 -8.06
N VAL A 193 -8.95 -10.45 -6.96
CA VAL A 193 -9.48 -9.08 -6.99
C VAL A 193 -8.48 -8.11 -7.61
N GLN A 194 -7.21 -8.17 -7.21
CA GLN A 194 -6.17 -7.31 -7.77
C GLN A 194 -6.01 -7.54 -9.28
N PHE A 195 -5.95 -8.79 -9.72
CA PHE A 195 -5.83 -9.15 -11.13
C PHE A 195 -7.01 -8.62 -11.95
N PHE A 196 -8.23 -8.79 -11.45
CA PHE A 196 -9.43 -8.29 -12.12
C PHE A 196 -9.45 -6.75 -12.20
N LEU A 197 -9.13 -6.06 -11.11
CA LEU A 197 -9.10 -4.59 -11.08
C LEU A 197 -8.02 -4.02 -12.02
N LEU A 198 -6.81 -4.61 -12.03
CA LEU A 198 -5.75 -4.20 -12.94
C LEU A 198 -6.12 -4.48 -14.39
N SER A 199 -6.72 -5.63 -14.67
CA SER A 199 -7.16 -5.97 -16.03
C SER A 199 -8.26 -5.01 -16.51
N PHE A 200 -9.23 -4.70 -15.66
CA PHE A 200 -10.30 -3.76 -15.96
C PHE A 200 -9.78 -2.34 -16.20
N THR A 201 -8.89 -1.85 -15.32
CA THR A 201 -8.29 -0.51 -15.44
C THR A 201 -7.37 -0.42 -16.66
N ALA A 202 -6.56 -1.44 -16.92
CA ALA A 202 -5.75 -1.54 -18.13
C ALA A 202 -6.64 -1.50 -19.37
N TRP A 203 -7.67 -2.34 -19.46
CA TRP A 203 -8.57 -2.35 -20.61
C TRP A 203 -9.26 -1.00 -20.84
N ARG A 204 -9.76 -0.37 -19.77
CA ARG A 204 -10.35 0.98 -19.83
C ARG A 204 -9.36 2.04 -20.31
N THR A 205 -8.11 1.96 -19.84
CA THR A 205 -7.04 2.90 -20.22
C THR A 205 -6.63 2.70 -21.68
N PHE A 206 -6.44 1.45 -22.12
CA PHE A 206 -6.16 1.13 -23.52
C PHE A 206 -7.27 1.62 -24.45
N LYS A 207 -8.54 1.33 -24.11
CA LYS A 207 -9.68 1.78 -24.92
C LYS A 207 -9.72 3.32 -25.05
N LYS A 208 -9.49 4.04 -23.95
CA LYS A 208 -9.43 5.51 -23.95
C LYS A 208 -8.23 6.03 -24.73
N ALA A 209 -7.06 5.39 -24.64
CA ALA A 209 -5.87 5.78 -25.39
C ALA A 209 -6.12 5.71 -26.90
N PHE A 210 -6.67 4.60 -27.39
CA PHE A 210 -7.05 4.46 -28.81
C PHE A 210 -8.12 5.48 -29.25
N GLU A 211 -9.07 5.80 -28.36
CA GLU A 211 -10.09 6.79 -28.66
C GLU A 211 -9.54 8.23 -28.67
N SER A 212 -8.54 8.53 -27.81
CA SER A 212 -7.86 9.84 -27.75
C SER A 212 -7.05 10.10 -29.02
N THR A 213 -6.26 9.13 -29.49
CA THR A 213 -5.46 9.26 -30.72
C THR A 213 -6.34 9.62 -31.93
N ARG A 214 -7.60 9.16 -31.95
CA ARG A 214 -8.57 9.47 -33.02
C ARG A 214 -9.28 10.82 -32.85
N LYS A 215 -9.27 11.41 -31.66
CA LYS A 215 -9.87 12.73 -31.36
C LYS A 215 -8.84 13.85 -31.48
N ASP A 216 -7.58 13.57 -31.16
CA ASP A 216 -6.48 14.53 -31.24
C ASP A 216 -6.20 15.02 -32.68
N GLU A 217 -6.62 14.27 -33.72
CA GLU A 217 -6.63 14.74 -35.12
C GLU A 217 -7.75 15.76 -35.43
N LYS A 218 -8.78 15.90 -34.57
CA LYS A 218 -9.97 16.73 -34.83
C LYS A 218 -10.10 17.96 -33.95
N SER A 219 -9.31 18.11 -32.89
CA SER A 219 -9.51 19.13 -31.85
C SER A 219 -8.37 20.15 -31.71
N SER A 220 -7.62 20.44 -32.77
CA SER A 220 -6.60 21.51 -32.77
C SER A 220 -7.16 22.93 -32.74
N GLU A 221 -8.48 23.12 -32.79
CA GLU A 221 -9.12 24.42 -32.62
C GLU A 221 -10.20 24.32 -31.54
N SER A 222 -9.88 24.62 -30.28
CA SER A 222 -10.88 25.17 -29.35
C SER A 222 -10.23 25.90 -28.18
N SER A 223 -10.30 27.23 -28.30
CA SER A 223 -10.66 28.20 -27.25
C SER A 223 -9.73 28.33 -26.04
N GLU A 224 -8.82 29.29 -26.17
CA GLU A 224 -8.07 29.93 -25.10
C GLU A 224 -9.04 30.59 -24.10
N SER A 225 -9.06 30.11 -22.86
CA SER A 225 -9.71 30.81 -21.75
C SER A 225 -8.63 31.16 -20.71
N GLN A 226 -8.34 32.45 -20.60
CA GLN A 226 -7.45 32.99 -19.59
C GLN A 226 -8.18 33.01 -18.24
N TYR A 227 -7.92 32.02 -17.40
CA TYR A 227 -8.39 31.98 -16.01
C TYR A 227 -7.35 32.64 -15.11
N ASP A 228 -7.57 33.92 -14.76
CA ASP A 228 -6.77 34.67 -13.78
C ASP A 228 -7.36 34.54 -12.36
N GLY A 229 -7.49 33.30 -11.88
CA GLY A 229 -7.91 33.00 -10.50
C GLY A 229 -6.87 32.16 -9.75
N PRO A 230 -6.93 32.10 -8.41
CA PRO A 230 -6.05 31.23 -7.63
C PRO A 230 -6.29 29.76 -8.03
N ALA A 231 -5.22 29.06 -8.40
CA ALA A 231 -5.29 27.67 -8.84
C ALA A 231 -5.80 26.70 -7.76
N TYR A 232 -5.75 27.11 -6.49
CA TYR A 232 -6.24 26.35 -5.34
C TYR A 232 -6.55 27.27 -4.16
N SER A 233 -7.44 26.83 -3.28
CA SER A 233 -7.66 27.47 -1.98
C SER A 233 -6.52 27.16 -1.01
N LYS A 234 -5.77 28.19 -0.58
CA LYS A 234 -4.72 28.04 0.44
C LYS A 234 -5.27 27.45 1.75
N LEU A 235 -6.50 27.82 2.12
CA LEU A 235 -7.16 27.30 3.31
C LEU A 235 -7.46 25.80 3.17
N LEU A 236 -7.98 25.37 2.02
CA LEU A 236 -8.25 23.95 1.74
C LEU A 236 -6.98 23.11 1.86
N PHE A 237 -5.89 23.59 1.27
CA PHE A 237 -4.61 22.89 1.33
C PHE A 237 -4.05 22.83 2.75
N LEU A 238 -4.19 23.92 3.53
CA LEU A 238 -3.79 23.94 4.94
C LEU A 238 -4.63 22.95 5.77
N VAL A 239 -5.95 22.89 5.55
CA VAL A 239 -6.83 21.92 6.23
C VAL A 239 -6.44 20.49 5.88
N LEU A 240 -6.20 20.19 4.60
CA LEU A 240 -5.75 18.87 4.15
C LEU A 240 -4.40 18.50 4.76
N PHE A 241 -3.42 19.39 4.72
CA PHE A 241 -2.11 19.17 5.32
C PHE A 241 -2.16 18.91 6.83
N VAL A 242 -2.95 19.69 7.57
CA VAL A 242 -3.15 19.47 9.01
C VAL A 242 -3.85 18.12 9.26
N SER A 243 -4.87 17.78 8.47
CA SER A 243 -5.55 16.49 8.60
C SER A 243 -4.67 15.30 8.22
N TYR A 244 -3.76 15.48 7.26
CA TYR A 244 -2.73 14.49 6.90
C TYR A 244 -1.77 14.24 8.07
N LEU A 245 -1.24 15.31 8.69
CA LEU A 245 -0.35 15.18 9.85
C LEU A 245 -1.05 14.51 11.04
N LEU A 246 -2.32 14.86 11.27
CA LEU A 246 -3.14 14.20 12.28
C LEU A 246 -3.33 12.71 11.96
N PHE A 247 -3.66 12.36 10.71
CA PHE A 247 -3.82 10.98 10.29
C PHE A 247 -2.52 10.18 10.43
N LEU A 248 -1.39 10.78 10.05
CA LEU A 248 -0.07 10.19 10.20
C LEU A 248 0.22 9.90 11.68
N PHE A 249 0.01 10.89 12.55
CA PHE A 249 0.19 10.74 13.99
C PHE A 249 -0.71 9.65 14.57
N LEU A 250 -2.01 9.64 14.22
CA LEU A 250 -2.95 8.62 14.69
C LEU A 250 -2.57 7.21 14.22
N THR A 251 -2.00 7.08 13.02
CA THR A 251 -1.50 5.81 12.50
C THR A 251 -0.33 5.28 13.34
N PHE A 252 0.62 6.15 13.69
CA PHE A 252 1.73 5.79 14.59
C PHE A 252 1.27 5.53 16.03
N ALA A 253 0.30 6.31 16.53
CA ALA A 253 -0.27 6.14 17.86
C ALA A 253 -0.99 4.79 18.01
N ARG A 254 -1.68 4.34 16.94
CA ARG A 254 -2.38 3.05 16.89
C ARG A 254 -1.43 1.86 16.80
N GLY A 255 -0.34 1.96 16.04
CA GLY A 255 0.49 0.81 15.69
C GLY A 255 -0.21 -0.20 14.77
N GLY A 256 0.32 -1.43 14.72
CA GLY A 256 -0.21 -2.53 13.93
C GLY A 256 0.19 -3.90 14.50
N ARG A 257 -0.10 -4.99 13.77
CA ARG A 257 0.20 -6.36 14.22
C ARG A 257 1.70 -6.61 14.44
N ARG A 258 2.55 -6.00 13.60
CA ARG A 258 4.02 -6.16 13.61
C ARG A 258 4.78 -4.94 14.14
N THR A 259 4.07 -3.85 14.49
CA THR A 259 4.70 -2.62 14.96
C THR A 259 4.08 -2.17 16.27
N LYS A 260 4.95 -2.00 17.29
CA LYS A 260 4.52 -1.51 18.60
C LYS A 260 3.87 -0.13 18.47
N SER A 261 2.76 0.05 19.16
CA SER A 261 2.06 1.32 19.22
C SER A 261 2.77 2.27 20.18
N ILE A 262 2.84 3.56 19.83
CA ILE A 262 3.48 4.57 20.70
C ILE A 262 2.70 4.73 22.02
N VAL A 263 1.38 4.54 21.97
CA VAL A 263 0.48 4.73 23.12
C VAL A 263 0.31 3.43 23.92
N GLY A 264 0.98 2.34 23.55
CA GLY A 264 0.79 1.03 24.19
C GLY A 264 -0.61 0.45 23.95
N ALA A 265 -1.27 0.87 22.88
CA ALA A 265 -2.50 0.26 22.39
C ALA A 265 -2.20 -1.15 21.88
N ASP A 266 -2.72 -2.18 22.55
CA ASP A 266 -2.61 -3.55 22.06
C ASP A 266 -3.43 -3.75 20.77
N PHE A 267 -2.93 -4.62 19.89
CA PHE A 267 -3.61 -4.99 18.66
C PHE A 267 -5.00 -5.58 18.97
N CYS A 268 -6.01 -5.22 18.17
CA CYS A 268 -7.43 -5.59 18.38
C CYS A 268 -8.07 -5.10 19.70
N SER A 269 -7.42 -4.27 20.51
CA SER A 269 -8.04 -3.68 21.71
C SER A 269 -9.21 -2.73 21.35
N ALA A 270 -10.05 -2.40 22.34
CA ALA A 270 -11.08 -1.37 22.16
C ALA A 270 -10.47 -0.04 21.69
N TRP A 271 -9.30 0.30 22.24
CA TRP A 271 -8.56 1.52 21.90
C TRP A 271 -8.03 1.49 20.47
N TYR A 272 -7.53 0.34 19.98
CA TYR A 272 -7.11 0.16 18.59
C TYR A 272 -8.24 0.50 17.59
N TRP A 273 -9.46 0.06 17.88
CA TRP A 273 -10.61 0.32 17.01
C TRP A 273 -11.13 1.75 17.11
N VAL A 274 -11.08 2.36 18.30
CA VAL A 274 -11.39 3.79 18.47
C VAL A 274 -10.40 4.65 17.67
N LEU A 275 -9.11 4.35 17.72
CA LEU A 275 -8.10 5.05 16.92
C LEU A 275 -8.27 4.81 15.40
N THR A 276 -8.76 3.63 15.00
CA THR A 276 -9.00 3.29 13.59
C THR A 276 -10.24 3.98 13.01
N PHE A 277 -11.38 3.91 13.70
CA PHE A 277 -12.67 4.40 13.19
C PHE A 277 -13.05 5.79 13.70
N GLY A 278 -12.47 6.26 14.81
CA GLY A 278 -12.70 7.59 15.34
C GLY A 278 -12.48 8.73 14.33
N PRO A 279 -11.48 8.65 13.44
CA PRO A 279 -11.26 9.68 12.41
C PRO A 279 -12.22 9.59 11.21
N PHE A 280 -12.97 8.49 11.07
CA PHE A 280 -13.79 8.22 9.88
C PHE A 280 -14.85 9.31 9.61
N PRO A 281 -15.61 9.81 10.60
CA PRO A 281 -16.55 10.92 10.40
C PRO A 281 -15.87 12.20 9.94
N VAL A 282 -14.64 12.47 10.42
CA VAL A 282 -13.85 13.64 10.00
C VAL A 282 -13.49 13.51 8.52
N TYR A 283 -13.03 12.34 8.06
CA TYR A 283 -12.70 12.13 6.65
C TYR A 283 -13.91 12.19 5.72
N VAL A 284 -15.06 11.67 6.16
CA VAL A 284 -16.32 11.83 5.41
C VAL A 284 -16.70 13.30 5.32
N GLY A 285 -16.67 14.03 6.43
CA GLY A 285 -16.93 15.48 6.47
C GLY A 285 -15.98 16.27 5.57
N LEU A 286 -14.67 15.99 5.64
CA LEU A 286 -13.66 16.59 4.76
C LEU A 286 -13.94 16.29 3.30
N THR A 287 -14.33 15.06 2.96
CA THR A 287 -14.68 14.70 1.58
C THR A 287 -15.84 15.54 1.07
N PHE A 288 -16.90 15.72 1.85
CA PHE A 288 -18.03 16.57 1.47
C PHE A 288 -17.63 18.04 1.32
N ILE A 289 -16.85 18.58 2.25
CA ILE A 289 -16.36 19.96 2.21
C ILE A 289 -15.49 20.19 0.97
N VAL A 290 -14.54 19.29 0.70
CA VAL A 290 -13.64 19.39 -0.45
C VAL A 290 -14.41 19.28 -1.76
N ILE A 291 -15.34 18.34 -1.89
CA ILE A 291 -16.18 18.20 -3.09
C ILE A 291 -17.02 19.47 -3.30
N HIS A 292 -17.53 20.09 -2.22
CA HIS A 292 -18.30 21.32 -2.33
C HIS A 292 -17.43 22.48 -2.80
N ILE A 293 -16.28 22.71 -2.15
CA ILE A 293 -15.34 23.78 -2.50
C ILE A 293 -14.78 23.58 -3.90
N ALA A 294 -14.46 22.36 -4.30
CA ALA A 294 -13.84 22.08 -5.59
C ALA A 294 -14.78 22.34 -6.79
N LYS A 295 -16.10 22.45 -6.58
CA LYS A 295 -17.03 22.89 -7.64
C LYS A 295 -16.84 24.36 -8.01
N ASP A 296 -16.29 25.16 -7.11
CA ASP A 296 -16.10 26.60 -7.31
C ASP A 296 -14.77 26.94 -8.01
N TYR A 297 -13.93 25.94 -8.28
CA TYR A 297 -12.64 26.11 -8.97
C TYR A 297 -12.64 25.39 -10.32
N PRO A 298 -11.93 25.93 -11.33
CA PRO A 298 -11.83 25.29 -12.63
C PRO A 298 -11.03 23.98 -12.55
N VAL A 299 -11.48 22.99 -13.33
CA VAL A 299 -10.80 21.70 -13.53
C VAL A 299 -10.05 21.72 -14.86
#